data_AF-A0A4U7F008-F1
#
_entry.id   AF-A0A4U7F008-F1
#
_cell.length_a   1.000
_cell.length_b   1.000
_cell.length_c   1.000
_cell.angle_alpha   90.00
_cell.angle_beta   90.00
_cell.angle_gamma   90.00
#
_symmetry.space_group_name_H-M   'P 1'
#
loop_
_entity.id
_entity.type
_entity.pdbx_description
1 polymer ?
#
loop_
_entity_poly.entity_id
_entity_poly.type
_entity_poly.pdbx_seq_one_letter_code
_entity_poly.pdbx_strand_id
1 'polypeptide(L)' 'ELTREDLIALTAGPADSLFSLDYLKDMNKAIPSDAEVTVELGEEFPVKLHYGFAEGLGNVTFMLAPRIQSD' A
#
# COMPACT_ATOMS: atom_id res chain seq x y z
N GLU A 1 -0.95 11.23 -8.96
CA GLU A 1 -1.17 11.38 -7.51
C GLU A 1 -2.59 10.94 -7.21
N LEU A 2 -2.84 10.37 -6.03
CA LEU A 2 -4.20 10.01 -5.59
C LEU A 2 -4.81 11.19 -4.82
N THR A 3 -6.00 11.58 -5.22
CA THR A 3 -6.81 12.62 -4.59
C THR A 3 -7.87 12.01 -3.69
N ARG A 4 -8.65 12.86 -2.99
CA ARG A 4 -9.79 12.39 -2.19
C ARG A 4 -10.85 11.68 -3.05
N GLU A 5 -10.99 12.05 -4.32
CA GLU A 5 -11.98 11.48 -5.22
C GLU A 5 -11.62 10.04 -5.63
N ASP A 6 -10.33 9.67 -5.54
CA ASP A 6 -9.84 8.33 -5.84
C ASP A 6 -10.01 7.35 -4.65
N LEU A 7 -10.52 7.81 -3.51
CA LEU A 7 -10.76 6.97 -2.32
C LEU A 7 -12.02 6.14 -2.47
N ILE A 8 -11.87 4.82 -2.57
CA ILE A 8 -12.98 3.87 -2.67
C ILE A 8 -13.59 3.58 -1.30
N ALA A 9 -12.75 3.28 -0.31
CA ALA A 9 -13.18 2.94 1.05
C ALA A 9 -12.08 3.23 2.07
N LEU A 10 -12.47 3.46 3.33
CA LEU A 10 -11.56 3.66 4.45
C LEU A 10 -12.11 2.98 5.71
N THR A 11 -11.31 2.10 6.29
CA THR A 11 -11.53 1.56 7.64
C THR A 11 -10.51 2.19 8.56
N ALA A 12 -10.96 3.09 9.45
CA ALA A 12 -10.07 3.79 10.36
C ALA A 12 -9.65 2.88 11.54
N GLY A 13 -8.39 3.01 11.94
CA GLY A 13 -7.79 2.34 13.09
C GLY A 13 -6.46 3.01 13.46
N PRO A 14 -5.82 2.57 14.56
CA PRO A 14 -4.48 3.04 14.91
C PRO A 14 -3.48 2.58 13.84
N ALA A 15 -2.69 3.52 13.30
CA ALA A 15 -1.65 3.23 12.33
C ALA A 15 -0.55 4.30 12.41
N ASP A 16 0.65 3.86 12.75
CA ASP A 16 1.86 4.68 12.79
C ASP A 16 3.08 3.82 12.44
N SER A 17 3.74 4.13 11.33
CA SER A 17 4.92 3.42 10.84
C SER A 17 5.66 4.24 9.80
N LEU A 18 7.00 4.19 9.84
CA LEU A 18 7.85 4.85 8.85
C LEU A 18 8.23 3.85 7.75
N PHE A 19 8.08 4.25 6.49
CA PHE A 19 8.46 3.43 5.34
C PHE A 19 9.43 4.18 4.42
N SER A 20 10.28 3.42 3.73
CA SER A 20 11.18 3.99 2.75
C SER A 20 10.44 4.35 1.46
N LEU A 21 10.50 5.64 1.10
CA LEU A 21 9.85 6.15 -0.10
C LEU A 21 10.41 5.53 -1.38
N ASP A 22 11.69 5.17 -1.42
CA ASP A 22 12.30 4.57 -2.62
C ASP A 22 11.69 3.20 -2.93
N TYR A 23 11.51 2.35 -1.91
CA TYR A 23 10.80 1.07 -2.08
C TYR A 23 9.34 1.28 -2.47
N LEU A 24 8.63 2.25 -1.88
CA LEU A 24 7.26 2.56 -2.26
C LEU A 24 7.14 3.04 -3.71
N LYS A 25 8.08 3.87 -4.18
CA LYS A 25 8.15 4.31 -5.58
C LYS A 25 8.37 3.16 -6.53
N ASP A 26 9.22 2.21 -6.17
CA ASP A 26 9.48 1.02 -7.00
C ASP A 26 8.27 0.09 -7.05
N MET A 27 7.57 -0.10 -5.93
CA MET A 27 6.30 -0.84 -5.89
C MET A 27 5.24 -0.18 -6.77
N ASN A 28 5.10 1.14 -6.72
CA ASN A 28 4.14 1.89 -7.52
C ASN A 28 4.35 1.73 -9.04
N LYS A 29 5.59 1.51 -9.50
CA LYS A 29 5.88 1.25 -10.92
C LYS A 29 5.29 -0.07 -11.43
N ALA A 30 5.07 -1.03 -10.54
CA ALA A 30 4.55 -2.36 -10.88
C ALA A 30 3.01 -2.43 -10.86
N ILE A 31 2.36 -1.42 -10.30
CA ILE A 31 0.90 -1.34 -10.18
C ILE A 31 0.34 -0.74 -11.48
N PRO A 32 -0.59 -1.42 -12.18
CA PRO A 32 -1.28 -0.84 -13.32
C PRO A 32 -2.03 0.45 -12.94
N SER A 33 -2.09 1.43 -13.85
CA SER A 33 -2.68 2.74 -13.56
C SER A 33 -4.19 2.72 -13.27
N ASP A 34 -4.88 1.66 -13.69
CA ASP A 34 -6.31 1.43 -13.53
C ASP A 34 -6.63 0.40 -12.44
N ALA A 35 -5.62 -0.10 -11.71
CA ALA A 35 -5.83 -1.08 -10.66
C ALA A 35 -6.32 -0.43 -9.35
N GLU A 36 -7.36 -1.02 -8.78
CA GLU A 36 -7.72 -0.74 -7.38
C GLU A 36 -6.67 -1.34 -6.45
N VAL A 37 -6.15 -0.52 -5.53
CA VAL A 37 -5.13 -0.92 -4.56
C VAL A 37 -5.72 -0.87 -3.15
N THR A 38 -5.65 -1.99 -2.44
CA THR A 38 -5.95 -2.04 -1.00
C THR A 38 -4.65 -1.92 -0.21
N VAL A 39 -4.60 -0.98 0.72
CA VAL A 39 -3.43 -0.76 1.58
C VAL A 39 -3.77 -1.12 3.02
N GLU A 40 -3.06 -2.08 3.60
CA GLU A 40 -3.14 -2.43 5.02
C GLU A 40 -2.00 -1.75 5.78
N LEU A 41 -2.35 -0.80 6.65
CA LEU A 41 -1.43 -0.07 7.51
C LEU A 41 -1.76 -0.34 8.99
N GLY A 42 -0.73 -0.30 9.83
CA GLY A 42 -0.88 -0.26 11.28
C GLY A 42 0.45 -0.05 11.97
N GLU A 43 0.58 -0.52 13.20
CA GLU A 43 1.72 -0.28 14.07
C GLU A 43 2.66 -1.51 14.09
N GLU A 44 3.95 -1.29 13.84
CA GLU A 44 5.01 -2.30 13.97
C GLU A 44 4.91 -3.56 13.07
N PHE A 45 4.05 -3.57 12.05
CA PHE A 45 3.98 -4.63 11.05
C PHE A 45 4.22 -4.12 9.62
N PRO A 46 4.63 -4.99 8.68
CA PRO A 46 4.82 -4.59 7.29
C PRO A 46 3.54 -4.04 6.68
N VAL A 47 3.64 -2.88 6.01
CA VAL A 47 2.54 -2.41 5.16
C VAL A 47 2.32 -3.42 4.05
N LYS A 48 1.05 -3.72 3.75
CA LYS A 48 0.69 -4.56 2.61
C LYS A 48 -0.05 -3.76 1.55
N LEU A 49 0.31 -3.98 0.30
CA LEU A 49 -0.40 -3.44 -0.86
C LEU A 49 -0.92 -4.63 -1.67
N HIS A 50 -2.24 -4.70 -1.81
CA HIS A 50 -2.93 -5.72 -2.57
C HIS A 50 -3.54 -5.10 -3.83
N TYR A 51 -3.34 -5.74 -4.97
CA TYR A 51 -4.04 -5.39 -6.20
C TYR A 51 -4.25 -6.63 -7.07
N GLY A 52 -5.35 -6.61 -7.81
CA GLY A 52 -5.66 -7.60 -8.82
C GLY A 52 -5.08 -7.21 -10.18
N PHE A 53 -4.87 -8.19 -11.04
CA PHE A 53 -4.56 -7.98 -12.45
C PHE A 53 -5.24 -9.04 -13.31
N ALA A 54 -5.22 -8.85 -14.63
CA ALA A 54 -5.85 -9.74 -15.60
C ALA A 54 -7.33 -10.04 -15.25
N GLU A 55 -8.12 -9.00 -15.03
CA GLU A 55 -9.55 -9.11 -14.70
C GLU A 55 -9.84 -9.99 -13.46
N GLY A 56 -8.95 -9.92 -12.46
CA GLY A 56 -9.07 -10.67 -11.20
C GLY A 56 -8.50 -12.10 -11.25
N LEU A 57 -7.93 -12.52 -12.38
CA LEU A 57 -7.29 -13.84 -12.51
C LEU A 57 -5.92 -13.92 -11.83
N GLY A 58 -5.35 -12.78 -11.44
CA GLY A 58 -4.10 -12.70 -10.69
C GLY A 58 -4.20 -11.72 -9.52
N ASN A 59 -3.49 -12.03 -8.44
CA ASN A 59 -3.41 -11.19 -7.26
C ASN A 59 -1.95 -10.99 -6.86
N VAL A 60 -1.59 -9.76 -6.51
CA VAL A 60 -0.27 -9.41 -5.99
C VAL A 60 -0.42 -8.95 -4.55
N THR A 61 0.56 -9.29 -3.72
CA THR A 61 0.71 -8.73 -2.37
C THR A 61 2.16 -8.29 -2.20
N PHE A 62 2.38 -6.98 -2.15
CA PHE A 62 3.65 -6.43 -1.68
C PHE A 62 3.65 -6.33 -0.17
N MET A 63 4.80 -6.57 0.45
CA MET A 63 5.03 -6.33 1.86
C MET A 63 6.30 -5.49 2.01
N LEU A 64 6.21 -4.41 2.76
CA LEU A 64 7.36 -3.56 3.08
C LEU A 64 7.48 -3.42 4.59
N ALA A 65 8.61 -3.87 5.14
CA ALA A 65 8.88 -3.73 6.57
C ALA A 65 9.00 -2.25 6.96
N PRO A 66 8.48 -1.86 8.14
CA PRO A 66 8.68 -0.52 8.66
C PRO A 66 10.15 -0.28 9.03
N ARG A 67 10.56 0.97 8.98
CA ARG A 67 11.81 1.46 9.57
C ARG A 67 11.59 1.61 11.08
N ILE A 68 12.65 1.40 11.84
CA ILE A 68 12.67 1.72 13.28
C ILE A 68 12.41 3.22 13.43
N GLN A 69 11.37 3.58 14.18
CA GLN A 69 11.21 4.94 14.66
C GLN A 69 12.19 5.11 15.83
N SER A 70 13.11 6.06 15.72
CA SER A 70 13.87 6.53 16.87
C SER A 70 13.15 7.78 17.38
N ASP A 71 12.82 7.78 18.67
CA ASP A 71 12.21 8.93 19.37
C ASP A 71 12.94 10.26 19.12
#